data_AF-A0A7W9U833-F1
#
_entry.id   AF-A0A7W9U833-F1
#
_cell.length_a   1.000
_cell.length_b   1.000
_cell.length_c   1.000
_cell.angle_alpha   90.00
_cell.angle_beta   90.00
_cell.angle_gamma   90.00
#
_symmetry.space_group_name_H-M   'P 1'
#
loop_
_entity.id
_entity.type
_entity.pdbx_description
1 polymer ?
#
loop_
_entity_poly.entity_id
_entity_poly.type
_entity_poly.pdbx_seq_one_letter_code
_entity_poly.pdbx_strand_id
1 'polypeptide(L)'
;MTNHHQISDAIEEIAKHKNQIIKSVNDAWLLCDFSLSEPEIIKSFVMEKGKGIDFLNKNVATLINGAQSRFVIKFGGVFAHQRPYIKRTSRNCLKKKGTNSTETCELADLLCLHVFVDSEKNVITSQASFFQAKKSEAIDNQTQRWFYDLDNEFSYKASAFWERTSAGNASRAMPSWGEHRSSAFQYLLLLSGNPTVRLSPWNVEHKHKFGFFLYKLITFSTGKTYDYKDRLAGGWSSIVNDVLQMGSRTMKGKPRNSPGLDEVIDYFNDFRDHDKQVMDVNGPGVTMLLSIVQDTDRQ
;
A
#
# COMPACT_ATOMS: atom_id res chain seq x y z
N MET A 1 1.84 27.48 10.00
CA MET A 1 2.90 26.94 9.11
C MET A 1 2.21 26.27 7.92
N THR A 2 2.70 26.36 6.67
CA THR A 2 1.99 25.69 5.54
C THR A 2 2.23 24.18 5.57
N ASN A 3 1.24 23.37 5.16
CA ASN A 3 1.34 21.90 5.12
C ASN A 3 2.61 21.41 4.38
N HIS A 4 3.06 22.14 3.35
CA HIS A 4 4.28 21.82 2.62
C HIS A 4 5.55 21.91 3.47
N HIS A 5 5.63 22.87 4.39
CA HIS A 5 6.80 23.01 5.27
C HIS A 5 6.87 21.84 6.26
N GLN A 6 5.74 21.45 6.86
CA GLN A 6 5.67 20.30 7.78
C GLN A 6 6.11 18.99 7.11
N ILE A 7 5.68 18.77 5.86
CA ILE A 7 6.11 17.59 5.09
C ILE A 7 7.62 17.66 4.79
N SER A 8 8.14 18.82 4.40
CA SER A 8 9.57 19.00 4.12
C SER A 8 10.43 18.69 5.34
N ASP A 9 10.07 19.24 6.49
CA ASP A 9 10.77 19.00 7.77
C ASP A 9 10.77 17.50 8.11
N ALA A 10 9.62 16.82 7.96
CA ALA A 10 9.52 15.38 8.21
C ALA A 10 10.41 14.57 7.26
N ILE A 11 10.46 14.94 5.97
CA ILE A 11 11.34 14.31 4.99
C ILE A 11 12.80 14.48 5.37
N GLU A 12 13.21 15.68 5.77
CA GLU A 12 14.60 15.98 6.17
C GLU A 12 15.02 15.14 7.37
N GLU A 13 14.17 15.04 8.41
CA GLU A 13 14.44 14.20 9.58
C GLU A 13 14.56 12.72 9.22
N ILE A 14 13.61 12.18 8.44
CA ILE A 14 13.65 10.77 8.02
C ILE A 14 14.87 10.49 7.12
N ALA A 15 15.24 11.43 6.25
CA ALA A 15 16.34 11.27 5.30
C ALA A 15 17.71 11.11 5.97
N LYS A 16 17.92 11.68 7.17
CA LYS A 16 19.14 11.49 7.98
C LYS A 16 19.43 10.01 8.27
N HIS A 17 18.41 9.16 8.27
CA HIS A 17 18.49 7.74 8.61
C HIS A 17 18.38 6.80 7.40
N LYS A 18 18.49 7.32 6.17
CA LYS A 18 18.26 6.59 4.91
C LYS A 18 18.89 5.19 4.88
N ASN A 19 20.19 5.08 5.17
CA ASN A 19 20.91 3.81 5.03
C ASN A 19 20.44 2.77 6.06
N GLN A 20 20.21 3.21 7.30
CA GLN A 20 19.70 2.36 8.38
C GLN A 20 18.29 1.89 8.08
N ILE A 21 17.41 2.78 7.60
CA ILE A 21 16.04 2.43 7.17
C ILE A 21 16.10 1.34 6.10
N ILE A 22 16.83 1.57 5.00
CA ILE A 22 16.92 0.62 3.90
C ILE A 22 17.43 -0.75 4.39
N LYS A 23 18.46 -0.76 5.23
CA LYS A 23 19.01 -1.98 5.81
C LYS A 23 17.98 -2.70 6.67
N SER A 24 17.37 -2.02 7.65
CA SER A 24 16.39 -2.63 8.56
C SER A 24 15.16 -3.18 7.83
N VAL A 25 14.72 -2.53 6.75
CA VAL A 25 13.61 -3.04 5.94
C VAL A 25 13.99 -4.32 5.20
N ASN A 26 15.22 -4.42 4.68
CA ASN A 26 15.70 -5.66 4.07
C ASN A 26 15.85 -6.76 5.13
N ASP A 27 16.39 -6.44 6.30
CA ASP A 27 16.54 -7.38 7.42
C ASP A 27 15.18 -7.92 7.88
N ALA A 28 14.12 -7.09 7.87
CA ALA A 28 12.77 -7.50 8.22
C ALA A 28 12.21 -8.60 7.28
N TRP A 29 12.60 -8.58 6.01
CA TRP A 29 12.22 -9.61 5.03
C TRP A 29 13.02 -10.89 5.21
N LEU A 30 14.30 -10.82 5.57
CA LEU A 30 15.15 -12.01 5.77
C LEU A 30 14.61 -12.98 6.83
N LEU A 31 13.74 -12.51 7.71
CA LEU A 31 13.11 -13.31 8.75
C LEU A 31 11.83 -14.05 8.28
N CYS A 32 11.31 -13.74 7.09
CA CYS A 32 10.18 -14.43 6.49
C CYS A 32 10.62 -15.74 5.80
N ASP A 33 9.73 -16.74 5.77
CA ASP A 33 9.98 -18.01 5.09
C ASP A 33 9.57 -17.95 3.60
N PHE A 34 10.56 -17.86 2.71
CA PHE A 34 10.35 -17.79 1.26
C PHE A 34 10.04 -19.14 0.60
N SER A 35 10.03 -20.24 1.35
CA SER A 35 9.56 -21.53 0.85
C SER A 35 8.04 -21.53 0.65
N LEU A 36 7.31 -20.73 1.43
CA LEU A 36 5.86 -20.61 1.41
C LEU A 36 5.31 -19.98 0.12
N SER A 37 3.99 -20.01 -0.06
CA SER A 37 3.31 -19.34 -1.17
C SER A 37 3.38 -17.82 -1.07
N GLU A 38 3.18 -17.10 -2.19
CA GLU A 38 3.17 -15.62 -2.21
C GLU A 38 2.23 -15.00 -1.16
N PRO A 39 0.96 -15.46 -1.01
CA PRO A 39 0.08 -14.99 0.05
C PRO A 39 0.65 -15.17 1.46
N GLU A 40 1.21 -16.34 1.75
CA GLU A 40 1.71 -16.67 3.09
C GLU A 40 2.99 -15.91 3.43
N ILE A 41 3.87 -15.65 2.45
CA ILE A 41 5.04 -14.78 2.65
C ILE A 41 4.60 -13.35 3.03
N ILE A 42 3.61 -12.81 2.31
CA ILE A 42 3.09 -11.46 2.57
C ILE A 42 2.39 -11.42 3.93
N LYS A 43 1.58 -12.42 4.24
CA LYS A 43 0.95 -12.57 5.56
C LYS A 43 1.99 -12.58 6.66
N SER A 44 3.07 -13.35 6.50
CA SER A 44 4.18 -13.43 7.45
C SER A 44 4.79 -12.06 7.70
N PHE A 45 5.06 -11.30 6.63
CA PHE A 45 5.60 -9.95 6.75
C PHE A 45 4.63 -8.98 7.45
N VAL A 46 3.33 -9.11 7.21
CA VAL A 46 2.33 -8.16 7.72
C VAL A 46 1.88 -8.47 9.14
N MET A 47 1.83 -9.74 9.55
CA MET A 47 1.15 -10.18 10.77
C MET A 47 2.05 -10.80 11.84
N GLU A 48 3.19 -11.40 11.48
CA GLU A 48 3.97 -12.19 12.44
C GLU A 48 4.87 -11.33 13.33
N LYS A 49 4.97 -11.73 14.61
CA LYS A 49 5.89 -11.11 15.56
C LYS A 49 7.35 -11.41 15.19
N GLY A 50 8.22 -10.43 15.42
CA GLY A 50 9.65 -10.49 15.16
C GLY A 50 10.03 -10.27 13.70
N LYS A 51 9.07 -10.15 12.79
CA LYS A 51 9.28 -10.03 11.33
C LYS A 51 8.54 -8.81 10.80
N GLY A 52 8.84 -8.43 9.56
CA GLY A 52 8.12 -7.39 8.82
C GLY A 52 7.63 -6.21 9.67
N ILE A 53 6.33 -5.99 9.83
CA ILE A 53 5.76 -4.84 10.56
C ILE A 53 6.26 -4.72 12.00
N ASP A 54 6.25 -5.81 12.78
CA ASP A 54 6.73 -5.78 14.18
C ASP A 54 8.24 -5.45 14.23
N PHE A 55 9.02 -6.00 13.31
CA PHE A 55 10.44 -5.67 13.18
C PHE A 55 10.65 -4.19 12.81
N LEU A 56 9.86 -3.66 11.86
CA LEU A 56 9.93 -2.26 11.45
C LEU A 56 9.60 -1.31 12.60
N ASN A 57 8.58 -1.62 13.43
CA ASN A 57 8.28 -0.83 14.61
C ASN A 57 9.44 -0.86 15.63
N LYS A 58 10.02 -2.04 15.90
CA LYS A 58 11.12 -2.18 16.87
C LYS A 58 12.41 -1.50 16.45
N ASN A 59 12.68 -1.43 15.14
CA ASN A 59 13.97 -0.96 14.62
C ASN A 59 13.86 0.40 13.93
N VAL A 60 12.99 0.52 12.93
CA VAL A 60 12.87 1.76 12.13
C VAL A 60 12.12 2.83 12.90
N ALA A 61 10.96 2.50 13.49
CA ALA A 61 10.19 3.49 14.22
C ALA A 61 10.92 3.96 15.48
N THR A 62 11.49 3.04 16.27
CA THR A 62 12.35 3.39 17.42
C THR A 62 13.52 4.30 17.03
N LEU A 63 14.19 4.03 15.90
CA LEU A 63 15.31 4.85 15.43
C LEU A 63 14.89 6.29 15.16
N ILE A 64 13.81 6.50 14.40
CA ILE A 64 13.34 7.83 14.01
C ILE A 64 12.72 8.57 15.21
N ASN A 65 11.88 7.87 15.99
CA ASN A 65 11.19 8.46 17.15
C ASN A 65 12.15 8.75 18.31
N GLY A 66 13.29 8.05 18.41
CA GLY A 66 14.31 8.30 19.42
C GLY A 66 15.30 9.41 19.06
N ALA A 67 15.38 9.80 17.79
CA ALA A 67 16.33 10.82 17.31
C ALA A 67 15.81 12.26 17.45
N GLN A 68 14.50 12.44 17.57
CA GLN A 68 13.82 13.74 17.65
C GLN A 68 12.44 13.58 18.32
N SER A 69 11.80 14.69 18.73
CA SER A 69 10.57 14.66 19.53
C SER A 69 9.29 15.10 18.78
N ARG A 70 9.39 15.58 17.55
CA ARG A 70 8.29 16.20 16.80
C ARG A 70 7.52 15.19 15.96
N PHE A 71 8.22 14.38 15.16
CA PHE A 71 7.62 13.45 14.22
C PHE A 71 7.55 12.04 14.84
N VAL A 72 6.38 11.42 14.85
CA VAL A 72 6.22 10.05 15.33
C VAL A 72 5.82 9.16 14.17
N ILE A 73 6.67 8.19 13.83
CA ILE A 73 6.38 7.16 12.84
C ILE A 73 5.88 5.87 13.52
N LYS A 74 4.93 5.20 12.88
CA LYS A 74 4.46 3.86 13.23
C LYS A 74 4.13 3.07 11.98
N PHE A 75 4.34 1.75 12.04
CA PHE A 75 3.94 0.81 11.00
C PHE A 75 2.75 -0.02 11.46
N GLY A 76 1.81 -0.27 10.55
CA GLY A 76 0.62 -1.08 10.78
C GLY A 76 0.46 -2.16 9.70
N GLY A 77 -0.12 -3.28 10.08
CA GLY A 77 -0.40 -4.40 9.18
C GLY A 77 -1.88 -4.75 9.17
N VAL A 78 -2.47 -4.94 7.99
CA VAL A 78 -3.83 -5.47 7.85
C VAL A 78 -3.80 -6.65 6.91
N PHE A 79 -4.18 -7.83 7.37
CA PHE A 79 -4.31 -9.00 6.52
C PHE A 79 -5.76 -9.22 6.12
N ALA A 80 -5.99 -9.43 4.82
CA ALA A 80 -7.32 -9.74 4.29
C ALA A 80 -7.30 -11.13 3.65
N HIS A 81 -8.24 -11.98 4.05
CA HIS A 81 -8.32 -13.37 3.60
C HIS A 81 -8.82 -13.54 2.16
N GLN A 82 -9.56 -12.57 1.60
CA GLN A 82 -10.17 -12.69 0.28
C GLN A 82 -9.83 -11.48 -0.61
N ARG A 83 -9.00 -11.70 -1.63
CA ARG A 83 -8.56 -10.61 -2.52
C ARG A 83 -9.67 -10.15 -3.46
N PRO A 84 -9.77 -8.85 -3.78
CA PRO A 84 -10.68 -8.37 -4.80
C PRO A 84 -10.25 -8.85 -6.19
N TYR A 85 -11.16 -9.56 -6.84
CA TYR A 85 -11.02 -9.94 -8.24
C TYR A 85 -11.59 -8.86 -9.14
N ILE A 86 -10.86 -8.59 -10.22
CA ILE A 86 -11.27 -7.68 -11.28
C ILE A 86 -11.46 -8.45 -12.58
N LYS A 87 -12.17 -7.84 -13.51
CA LYS A 87 -12.36 -8.28 -14.88
C LYS A 87 -11.86 -7.19 -15.82
N ARG A 88 -11.00 -7.57 -16.76
CA ARG A 88 -10.54 -6.69 -17.85
C ARG A 88 -11.73 -6.38 -18.77
N THR A 89 -11.80 -5.15 -19.28
CA THR A 89 -12.92 -4.76 -20.15
C THR A 89 -12.77 -5.37 -21.54
N SER A 90 -13.90 -5.57 -22.25
CA SER A 90 -13.88 -6.16 -23.60
C SER A 90 -12.96 -5.40 -24.54
N ARG A 91 -12.90 -4.05 -24.42
CA ARG A 91 -12.00 -3.20 -25.20
C ARG A 91 -10.52 -3.53 -24.95
N ASN A 92 -10.14 -3.76 -23.70
CA ASN A 92 -8.77 -4.12 -23.33
C ASN A 92 -8.41 -5.54 -23.78
N CYS A 93 -9.35 -6.48 -23.68
CA CYS A 93 -9.16 -7.85 -24.16
C CYS A 93 -9.01 -7.92 -25.69
N LEU A 94 -9.73 -7.07 -26.45
CA LEU A 94 -9.57 -6.96 -27.90
C LEU A 94 -8.20 -6.45 -28.30
N LYS A 95 -7.62 -5.50 -27.54
CA LYS A 95 -6.26 -5.01 -27.79
C LYS A 95 -5.20 -6.07 -27.48
N LYS A 96 -5.37 -6.79 -26.36
CA LYS A 96 -4.44 -7.85 -25.97
C LYS A 96 -5.10 -8.90 -25.09
N LYS A 97 -5.19 -10.12 -25.62
CA LYS A 97 -5.76 -11.27 -24.91
C LYS A 97 -4.79 -11.79 -23.83
N GLY A 98 -5.34 -12.10 -22.67
CA GLY A 98 -4.64 -12.72 -21.55
C GLY A 98 -4.54 -14.24 -21.69
N THR A 99 -3.97 -14.87 -20.68
CA THR A 99 -3.90 -16.34 -20.57
C THR A 99 -5.07 -16.94 -19.80
N ASN A 100 -5.82 -16.13 -19.03
CA ASN A 100 -7.03 -16.56 -18.34
C ASN A 100 -8.23 -16.40 -19.29
N SER A 101 -8.93 -17.49 -19.58
CA SER A 101 -10.11 -17.49 -20.48
C SER A 101 -11.23 -16.56 -20.04
N THR A 102 -11.36 -16.28 -18.74
CA THR A 102 -12.35 -15.35 -18.19
C THR A 102 -11.87 -13.90 -18.15
N GLU A 103 -10.59 -13.65 -18.44
CA GLU A 103 -9.91 -12.35 -18.34
C GLU A 103 -10.10 -11.71 -16.95
N THR A 104 -10.16 -12.57 -15.93
CA THR A 104 -10.21 -12.17 -14.52
C THR A 104 -8.86 -12.37 -13.85
N CYS A 105 -8.52 -11.46 -12.93
CA CYS A 105 -7.32 -11.55 -12.12
C CYS A 105 -7.51 -10.78 -10.80
N GLU A 106 -6.52 -10.83 -9.93
CA GLU A 106 -6.55 -10.13 -8.64
C GLU A 106 -6.15 -8.66 -8.85
N LEU A 107 -6.70 -7.76 -8.03
CA LEU A 107 -6.30 -6.35 -8.07
C LEU A 107 -4.84 -6.20 -7.64
N ALA A 108 -4.46 -6.82 -6.52
CA ALA A 108 -3.13 -6.81 -5.93
C ALA A 108 -3.03 -7.85 -4.79
N ASP A 109 -1.80 -8.24 -4.45
CA ASP A 109 -1.50 -9.02 -3.27
C ASP A 109 -1.23 -8.15 -2.03
N LEU A 110 -0.67 -6.95 -2.23
CA LEU A 110 -0.27 -6.02 -1.16
C LEU A 110 -0.53 -4.56 -1.57
N LEU A 111 -1.09 -3.77 -0.66
CA LEU A 111 -1.14 -2.31 -0.73
C LEU A 111 -0.14 -1.74 0.27
N CYS A 112 0.80 -0.92 -0.19
CA CYS A 112 1.59 -0.07 0.68
C CYS A 112 0.98 1.33 0.71
N LEU A 113 0.59 1.81 1.89
CA LEU A 113 -0.01 3.13 2.09
C LEU A 113 0.78 3.89 3.14
N HIS A 114 1.28 5.06 2.76
CA HIS A 114 1.92 5.99 3.67
C HIS A 114 1.03 7.22 3.90
N VAL A 115 0.93 7.65 5.14
CA VAL A 115 0.07 8.76 5.57
C VAL A 115 0.84 9.69 6.47
N PHE A 116 0.75 10.99 6.20
CA PHE A 116 1.21 12.04 7.10
C PHE A 116 0.01 12.78 7.68
N VAL A 117 0.00 12.91 9.01
CA VAL A 117 -1.09 13.53 9.77
C VAL A 117 -0.58 14.63 10.68
N ASP A 118 -1.44 15.59 11.01
CA ASP A 118 -1.15 16.62 12.01
C ASP A 118 -1.32 16.10 13.46
N SER A 119 -1.17 17.01 14.43
CA SER A 119 -1.28 16.71 15.86
C SER A 119 -2.69 16.25 16.27
N GLU A 120 -3.71 16.60 15.49
CA GLU A 120 -5.12 16.20 15.67
C GLU A 120 -5.50 14.94 14.88
N LYS A 121 -4.52 14.36 14.18
CA LYS A 121 -4.63 13.20 13.29
C LYS A 121 -5.45 13.49 12.03
N ASN A 122 -5.57 14.75 11.60
CA ASN A 122 -6.11 15.04 10.28
C ASN A 122 -5.07 14.66 9.22
N VAL A 123 -5.53 13.98 8.17
CA VAL A 123 -4.67 13.60 7.03
C VAL A 123 -4.24 14.85 6.28
N ILE A 124 -2.94 15.09 6.23
CA ILE A 124 -2.32 16.15 5.43
C ILE A 124 -2.05 15.64 4.01
N THR A 125 -1.47 14.46 3.89
CA THR A 125 -1.17 13.82 2.60
C THR A 125 -1.04 12.30 2.77
N SER A 126 -1.24 11.58 1.67
CA SER A 126 -1.02 10.14 1.63
C SER A 126 -0.60 9.65 0.24
N GLN A 127 0.21 8.60 0.19
CA GLN A 127 0.66 7.95 -1.04
C GLN A 127 0.46 6.45 -0.98
N ALA A 128 0.01 5.87 -2.08
CA ALA A 128 -0.29 4.45 -2.18
C ALA A 128 0.42 3.78 -3.37
N SER A 129 0.72 2.50 -3.21
CA SER A 129 1.19 1.60 -4.27
C SER A 129 0.60 0.21 -4.09
N PHE A 130 0.04 -0.33 -5.16
CA PHE A 130 -0.38 -1.73 -5.23
C PHE A 130 0.73 -2.60 -5.80
N PHE A 131 0.87 -3.79 -5.22
CA PHE A 131 1.84 -4.79 -5.61
C PHE A 131 1.17 -6.10 -5.96
N GLN A 132 1.54 -6.63 -7.13
CA GLN A 132 1.39 -8.05 -7.40
C GLN A 132 2.68 -8.78 -7.01
N ALA A 133 2.60 -9.74 -6.10
CA ALA A 133 3.73 -10.54 -5.70
C ALA A 133 4.03 -11.63 -6.74
N LYS A 134 5.33 -11.91 -6.91
CA LYS A 134 5.83 -12.98 -7.79
C LYS A 134 7.05 -13.66 -7.18
N LYS A 135 7.07 -14.99 -7.13
CA LYS A 135 8.26 -15.78 -6.75
C LYS A 135 9.26 -16.02 -7.88
N SER A 136 8.94 -15.58 -9.10
CA SER A 136 9.83 -15.72 -10.26
C SER A 136 9.98 -14.40 -11.01
N GLU A 137 11.03 -14.31 -11.81
CA GLU A 137 11.24 -13.20 -12.74
C GLU A 137 10.50 -13.37 -14.07
N ALA A 138 9.63 -14.38 -14.18
CA ALA A 138 8.80 -14.59 -15.35
C ALA A 138 7.34 -14.24 -15.01
N ILE A 139 6.65 -13.54 -15.92
CA ILE A 139 5.20 -13.43 -15.83
C ILE A 139 4.56 -14.61 -16.58
N ASP A 140 4.04 -15.55 -15.82
CA ASP A 140 3.22 -16.67 -16.29
C ASP A 140 1.76 -16.25 -16.57
N ASN A 141 1.24 -15.29 -15.81
CA ASN A 141 -0.10 -14.76 -15.94
C ASN A 141 -0.14 -13.48 -16.80
N GLN A 142 -0.29 -13.65 -18.12
CA GLN A 142 -0.38 -12.52 -19.04
C GLN A 142 -1.62 -11.64 -18.79
N THR A 143 -2.70 -12.19 -18.24
CA THR A 143 -3.90 -11.41 -17.87
C THR A 143 -3.54 -10.34 -16.83
N GLN A 144 -2.83 -10.74 -15.76
CA GLN A 144 -2.35 -9.82 -14.74
C GLN A 144 -1.36 -8.80 -15.32
N ARG A 145 -0.47 -9.26 -16.21
CA ARG A 145 0.48 -8.39 -16.89
C ARG A 145 -0.22 -7.28 -17.66
N TRP A 146 -1.16 -7.64 -18.53
CA TRP A 146 -1.85 -6.66 -19.37
C TRP A 146 -2.70 -5.71 -18.54
N PHE A 147 -3.29 -6.20 -17.45
CA PHE A 147 -3.98 -5.34 -16.50
C PHE A 147 -3.08 -4.21 -15.97
N TYR A 148 -1.88 -4.53 -15.47
CA TYR A 148 -0.96 -3.51 -14.94
C TYR A 148 -0.27 -2.70 -16.06
N ASP A 149 0.11 -3.34 -17.16
CA ASP A 149 0.94 -2.74 -18.20
C ASP A 149 0.14 -1.98 -19.28
N LEU A 150 -1.15 -2.26 -19.52
CA LEU A 150 -1.85 -1.75 -20.71
C LEU A 150 -3.27 -1.27 -20.46
N ASP A 151 -4.02 -1.92 -19.57
CA ASP A 151 -5.45 -1.66 -19.42
C ASP A 151 -5.69 -0.27 -18.84
N ASN A 152 -6.57 0.51 -19.44
CA ASN A 152 -6.93 1.86 -18.94
C ASN A 152 -8.11 1.84 -17.96
N GLU A 153 -8.77 0.70 -17.78
CA GLU A 153 -9.97 0.54 -16.98
C GLU A 153 -10.18 -0.94 -16.63
N PHE A 154 -10.92 -1.20 -15.55
CA PHE A 154 -11.38 -2.53 -15.17
C PHE A 154 -12.78 -2.47 -14.55
N SER A 155 -13.34 -3.64 -14.25
CA SER A 155 -14.54 -3.76 -13.42
C SER A 155 -14.34 -4.76 -12.30
N TYR A 156 -14.79 -4.44 -11.08
CA TYR A 156 -14.81 -5.39 -9.99
C TYR A 156 -15.74 -6.58 -10.32
N LYS A 157 -15.27 -7.80 -10.07
CA LYS A 157 -16.02 -9.03 -10.41
C LYS A 157 -17.22 -9.25 -9.49
N ALA A 158 -17.03 -9.12 -8.18
CA ALA A 158 -18.10 -9.33 -7.21
C ALA A 158 -18.73 -8.01 -6.78
N SER A 159 -20.05 -7.99 -6.73
CA SER A 159 -20.87 -6.87 -6.26
C SER A 159 -20.52 -6.43 -4.85
N ALA A 160 -20.19 -7.38 -3.98
CA ALA A 160 -19.73 -7.12 -2.61
C ALA A 160 -18.52 -6.18 -2.53
N PHE A 161 -17.74 -6.02 -3.62
CA PHE A 161 -16.63 -5.09 -3.66
C PHE A 161 -17.05 -3.67 -4.03
N TRP A 162 -17.95 -3.49 -5.01
CA TRP A 162 -18.23 -2.17 -5.60
C TRP A 162 -19.58 -1.57 -5.21
N GLU A 163 -20.60 -2.36 -4.90
CA GLU A 163 -21.88 -1.86 -4.36
C GLU A 163 -21.69 -1.16 -3.00
N ARG A 164 -20.56 -1.48 -2.37
CA ARG A 164 -20.15 -1.02 -1.06
C ARG A 164 -19.26 0.21 -1.12
N THR A 165 -19.04 0.75 -2.32
CA THR A 165 -18.13 1.87 -2.59
C THR A 165 -18.90 3.13 -2.91
N SER A 166 -18.28 4.26 -2.59
CA SER A 166 -18.87 5.58 -2.75
C SER A 166 -19.17 5.93 -4.22
N ALA A 167 -18.49 5.31 -5.20
CA ALA A 167 -18.66 5.57 -6.63
C ALA A 167 -19.93 4.93 -7.24
N GLY A 168 -20.60 4.01 -6.53
CA GLY A 168 -21.89 3.45 -6.94
C GLY A 168 -21.91 2.58 -8.20
N ASN A 169 -20.75 2.21 -8.75
CA ASN A 169 -20.65 1.32 -9.92
C ASN A 169 -19.37 0.47 -9.87
N ALA A 170 -19.31 -0.58 -10.70
CA ALA A 170 -18.21 -1.56 -10.70
C ALA A 170 -16.94 -1.10 -11.40
N SER A 171 -17.00 -0.07 -12.25
CA SER A 171 -15.91 0.29 -13.14
C SER A 171 -14.94 1.27 -12.49
N ARG A 172 -13.65 1.10 -12.79
CA ARG A 172 -12.60 2.01 -12.35
C ARG A 172 -11.66 2.33 -13.48
N ALA A 173 -11.26 3.60 -13.57
CA ALA A 173 -10.22 4.06 -14.45
C ALA A 173 -8.84 3.83 -13.81
N MET A 174 -7.94 3.23 -14.57
CA MET A 174 -6.54 3.10 -14.17
C MET A 174 -5.83 4.45 -14.34
N PRO A 175 -4.84 4.79 -13.50
CA PRO A 175 -3.98 5.94 -13.74
C PRO A 175 -3.35 5.85 -15.13
N SER A 176 -3.26 6.99 -15.81
CA SER A 176 -2.45 7.10 -17.02
C SER A 176 -0.95 7.12 -16.71
N TRP A 177 -0.11 6.91 -17.73
CA TRP A 177 1.35 6.95 -17.55
C TRP A 177 1.87 8.31 -17.08
N GLY A 178 1.26 9.40 -17.57
CA GLY A 178 1.56 10.76 -17.10
C GLY A 178 1.14 11.01 -15.64
N GLU A 179 0.33 10.14 -15.07
CA GLU A 179 -0.20 10.22 -13.71
C GLU A 179 0.48 9.23 -12.75
N HIS A 180 1.74 8.86 -13.02
CA HIS A 180 2.55 7.98 -12.19
C HIS A 180 2.03 6.54 -12.08
N ARG A 181 1.43 5.99 -13.15
CA ARG A 181 0.98 4.58 -13.19
C ARG A 181 2.05 3.57 -12.78
N SER A 182 3.29 3.78 -13.20
CA SER A 182 4.43 2.91 -12.86
C SER A 182 4.72 2.83 -11.36
N SER A 183 4.34 3.86 -10.60
CA SER A 183 4.43 3.90 -9.13
C SER A 183 3.13 3.48 -8.43
N ALA A 184 1.99 3.57 -9.12
CA ALA A 184 0.70 3.15 -8.61
C ALA A 184 0.54 1.61 -8.59
N PHE A 185 0.94 0.94 -9.67
CA PHE A 185 0.84 -0.52 -9.83
C PHE A 185 2.21 -1.11 -10.18
N GLN A 186 2.72 -1.96 -9.30
CA GLN A 186 4.08 -2.48 -9.33
C GLN A 186 4.10 -3.99 -9.06
N TYR A 187 5.23 -4.62 -9.28
CA TYR A 187 5.43 -6.03 -8.94
C TYR A 187 6.40 -6.14 -7.77
N LEU A 188 6.10 -7.05 -6.85
CA LEU A 188 6.97 -7.40 -5.73
C LEU A 188 7.58 -8.78 -6.00
N LEU A 189 8.81 -8.81 -6.47
CA LEU A 189 9.53 -10.05 -6.73
C LEU A 189 10.09 -10.61 -5.42
N LEU A 190 9.49 -11.67 -4.90
CA LEU A 190 9.85 -12.35 -3.66
C LEU A 190 10.97 -13.38 -3.89
N LEU A 191 12.12 -12.88 -4.36
CA LEU A 191 13.29 -13.70 -4.69
C LEU A 191 14.17 -13.89 -3.44
N SER A 192 14.06 -15.05 -2.81
CA SER A 192 14.99 -15.57 -1.79
C SER A 192 15.47 -14.56 -0.74
N GLY A 193 14.56 -14.05 0.09
CA GLY A 193 14.92 -13.18 1.23
C GLY A 193 15.14 -11.71 0.87
N ASN A 194 15.23 -11.35 -0.41
CA ASN A 194 15.52 -9.98 -0.83
C ASN A 194 14.48 -9.44 -1.82
N PRO A 195 13.26 -9.12 -1.35
CA PRO A 195 12.22 -8.63 -2.23
C PRO A 195 12.63 -7.43 -3.05
N THR A 196 12.31 -7.49 -4.32
CA THR A 196 12.69 -6.48 -5.31
C THR A 196 11.43 -5.93 -5.94
N VAL A 197 11.29 -4.62 -5.90
CA VAL A 197 10.23 -3.90 -6.58
C VAL A 197 10.60 -3.76 -8.05
N ARG A 198 9.69 -4.19 -8.93
CA ARG A 198 9.79 -3.98 -10.38
C ARG A 198 8.65 -3.09 -10.84
N LEU A 199 9.00 -2.06 -11.61
CA LEU A 199 8.01 -1.12 -12.13
C LEU A 199 7.22 -1.75 -13.28
N SER A 200 5.95 -1.34 -13.40
CA SER A 200 5.21 -1.49 -14.65
C SER A 200 5.57 -0.32 -15.60
N PRO A 201 5.57 -0.53 -16.93
CA PRO A 201 5.26 -1.79 -17.60
C PRO A 201 6.45 -2.76 -17.56
N TRP A 202 6.16 -4.07 -17.59
CA TRP A 202 7.17 -5.10 -17.34
C TRP A 202 8.36 -5.08 -18.31
N ASN A 203 8.22 -4.49 -19.50
CA ASN A 203 9.29 -4.40 -20.51
C ASN A 203 10.35 -3.33 -20.20
N VAL A 204 10.14 -2.44 -19.22
CA VAL A 204 11.06 -1.32 -18.92
C VAL A 204 12.25 -1.74 -18.01
N GLU A 205 12.34 -3.03 -17.64
CA GLU A 205 13.44 -3.64 -16.85
C GLU A 205 13.93 -2.86 -15.62
N HIS A 206 13.12 -1.96 -15.07
CA HIS A 206 13.51 -1.16 -13.91
C HIS A 206 13.18 -1.90 -12.61
N LYS A 207 14.21 -2.16 -11.80
CA LYS A 207 14.11 -2.89 -10.53
C LYS A 207 14.87 -2.15 -9.42
N HIS A 208 14.37 -2.19 -8.19
CA HIS A 208 15.10 -1.76 -6.99
C HIS A 208 14.67 -2.55 -5.76
N LYS A 209 15.49 -2.57 -4.71
CA LYS A 209 15.18 -3.31 -3.47
C LYS A 209 13.96 -2.72 -2.76
N PHE A 210 13.16 -3.57 -2.11
CA PHE A 210 11.99 -3.12 -1.36
C PHE A 210 12.34 -2.14 -0.23
N GLY A 211 13.50 -2.30 0.43
CA GLY A 211 13.98 -1.31 1.42
C GLY A 211 14.14 0.10 0.85
N PHE A 212 14.63 0.21 -0.39
CA PHE A 212 14.72 1.50 -1.08
C PHE A 212 13.34 2.04 -1.48
N PHE A 213 12.43 1.16 -1.93
CA PHE A 213 11.04 1.53 -2.18
C PHE A 213 10.37 2.10 -0.92
N LEU A 214 10.45 1.40 0.21
CA LEU A 214 9.77 1.84 1.43
C LEU A 214 10.35 3.15 1.95
N TYR A 215 11.67 3.33 1.91
CA TYR A 215 12.31 4.62 2.18
C TYR A 215 11.76 5.75 1.29
N LYS A 216 11.66 5.50 -0.02
CA LYS A 216 11.07 6.48 -0.95
C LYS A 216 9.60 6.76 -0.63
N LEU A 217 8.83 5.76 -0.19
CA LEU A 217 7.40 5.92 0.11
C LEU A 217 7.21 6.81 1.34
N ILE A 218 7.98 6.57 2.42
CA ILE A 218 7.91 7.37 3.65
C ILE A 218 8.54 8.77 3.53
N THR A 219 9.20 9.05 2.41
CA THR A 219 9.74 10.37 2.05
C THR A 219 9.01 11.00 0.86
N PHE A 220 7.79 10.54 0.59
CA PHE A 220 6.89 11.05 -0.45
C PHE A 220 7.44 11.04 -1.90
N SER A 221 8.47 10.25 -2.16
CA SER A 221 9.21 10.19 -3.43
C SER A 221 8.80 9.03 -4.35
N THR A 222 7.80 8.22 -3.97
CA THR A 222 7.23 7.14 -4.78
C THR A 222 5.81 6.82 -4.35
N GLY A 223 5.07 6.12 -5.20
CA GLY A 223 3.64 5.91 -5.02
C GLY A 223 2.83 7.05 -5.62
N LYS A 224 1.51 6.90 -5.62
CA LYS A 224 0.60 7.89 -6.18
C LYS A 224 -0.28 8.46 -5.07
N THR A 225 -0.41 9.79 -5.06
CA THR A 225 -1.19 10.51 -4.06
C THR A 225 -2.63 10.03 -4.02
N TYR A 226 -3.13 9.76 -2.81
CA TYR A 226 -4.53 9.49 -2.55
C TYR A 226 -5.19 10.73 -1.93
N ASP A 227 -6.20 11.28 -2.61
CA ASP A 227 -7.04 12.35 -2.08
C ASP A 227 -8.47 11.83 -1.85
N TYR A 228 -8.95 11.88 -0.62
CA TYR A 228 -10.32 11.46 -0.27
C TYR A 228 -11.39 12.28 -1.01
N LYS A 229 -11.10 13.53 -1.40
CA LYS A 229 -12.04 14.36 -2.18
C LYS A 229 -12.35 13.73 -3.54
N ASP A 230 -11.38 13.05 -4.14
CA ASP A 230 -11.50 12.41 -5.46
C ASP A 230 -12.06 10.98 -5.42
N ARG A 231 -12.44 10.48 -4.23
CA ARG A 231 -12.94 9.10 -4.04
C ARG A 231 -14.18 8.76 -4.88
N LEU A 232 -14.94 9.76 -5.34
CA LEU A 232 -16.16 9.60 -6.13
C LEU A 232 -15.90 9.65 -7.65
N ALA A 233 -14.70 10.03 -8.08
CA ALA A 233 -14.41 10.29 -9.49
C ALA A 233 -14.22 9.01 -10.34
N GLY A 234 -14.17 7.83 -9.72
CA GLY A 234 -13.97 6.54 -10.39
C GLY A 234 -12.52 6.25 -10.78
N GLY A 235 -11.57 7.12 -10.44
CA GLY A 235 -10.14 6.99 -10.75
C GLY A 235 -9.31 6.39 -9.60
N TRP A 236 -8.04 6.76 -9.54
CA TRP A 236 -7.08 6.26 -8.55
C TRP A 236 -7.57 6.32 -7.10
N SER A 237 -8.06 7.48 -6.67
CA SER A 237 -8.49 7.65 -5.29
C SER A 237 -9.76 6.87 -4.96
N SER A 238 -10.61 6.59 -5.95
CA SER A 238 -11.69 5.62 -5.79
C SER A 238 -11.14 4.23 -5.52
N ILE A 239 -10.16 3.76 -6.31
CA ILE A 239 -9.57 2.41 -6.13
C ILE A 239 -8.96 2.25 -4.73
N VAL A 240 -8.19 3.23 -4.26
CA VAL A 240 -7.59 3.21 -2.91
C VAL A 240 -8.68 3.25 -1.83
N ASN A 241 -9.66 4.14 -1.96
CA ASN A 241 -10.78 4.23 -1.02
C ASN A 241 -11.58 2.93 -0.96
N ASP A 242 -11.80 2.26 -2.09
CA ASP A 242 -12.54 0.99 -2.14
C ASP A 242 -11.84 -0.08 -1.29
N VAL A 243 -10.52 -0.20 -1.42
CA VAL A 243 -9.70 -1.14 -0.63
C VAL A 243 -9.69 -0.75 0.85
N LEU A 244 -9.57 0.54 1.17
CA LEU A 244 -9.66 1.03 2.55
C LEU A 244 -11.03 0.68 3.17
N GLN A 245 -12.12 0.89 2.46
CA GLN A 245 -13.48 0.55 2.92
C GLN A 245 -13.73 -0.95 3.05
N MET A 246 -12.96 -1.79 2.35
CA MET A 246 -12.99 -3.23 2.55
C MET A 246 -12.26 -3.61 3.85
N GLY A 247 -11.10 -2.99 4.12
CA GLY A 247 -10.27 -3.28 5.30
C GLY A 247 -10.71 -2.60 6.60
N SER A 248 -11.30 -1.40 6.56
CA SER A 248 -11.58 -0.57 7.75
C SER A 248 -12.87 -0.93 8.49
N ARG A 249 -13.79 -1.70 7.87
CA ARG A 249 -15.15 -1.94 8.42
C ARG A 249 -15.21 -2.56 9.82
N THR A 250 -14.16 -3.26 10.20
CA THR A 250 -14.03 -3.90 11.52
C THR A 250 -13.22 -3.04 12.50
N MET A 251 -12.67 -1.91 12.04
CA MET A 251 -11.90 -0.97 12.84
C MET A 251 -12.82 0.06 13.49
N LYS A 252 -12.53 0.41 14.74
CA LYS A 252 -13.18 1.52 15.44
C LYS A 252 -12.26 2.73 15.35
N GLY A 253 -12.81 3.88 14.95
CA GLY A 253 -12.09 5.16 14.95
C GLY A 253 -13.03 6.35 14.84
N LYS A 254 -12.50 7.56 14.98
CA LYS A 254 -13.28 8.79 14.86
C LYS A 254 -13.29 9.21 13.38
N PRO A 255 -14.46 9.25 12.71
CA PRO A 255 -14.52 9.82 11.37
C PRO A 255 -14.16 11.29 11.43
N ARG A 256 -13.24 11.73 10.58
CA ARG A 256 -12.88 13.14 10.39
C ARG A 256 -13.14 13.48 8.93
N ASN A 257 -12.09 13.78 8.17
CA ASN A 257 -12.16 14.23 6.78
C ASN A 257 -12.07 13.07 5.77
N SER A 258 -11.65 11.88 6.20
CA SER A 258 -11.52 10.68 5.37
C SER A 258 -11.93 9.41 6.16
N PRO A 259 -13.23 9.20 6.46
CA PRO A 259 -13.74 8.20 7.40
C PRO A 259 -13.07 6.81 7.38
N GLY A 260 -12.84 6.18 6.23
CA GLY A 260 -12.18 4.86 6.19
C GLY A 260 -10.67 4.90 6.47
N LEU A 261 -9.98 5.96 6.04
CA LEU A 261 -8.57 6.17 6.36
C LEU A 261 -8.40 6.60 7.82
N ASP A 262 -9.29 7.45 8.33
CA ASP A 262 -9.28 7.92 9.72
C ASP A 262 -9.52 6.77 10.70
N GLU A 263 -10.43 5.84 10.38
CA GLU A 263 -10.64 4.61 11.14
C GLU A 263 -9.39 3.74 11.19
N VAL A 264 -8.73 3.54 10.04
CA VAL A 264 -7.47 2.80 9.94
C VAL A 264 -6.38 3.48 10.76
N ILE A 265 -6.23 4.81 10.63
CA ILE A 265 -5.27 5.57 11.40
C ILE A 265 -5.56 5.36 12.89
N ASP A 266 -6.75 5.70 13.37
CA ASP A 266 -7.07 5.63 14.80
C ASP A 266 -6.91 4.21 15.38
N TYR A 267 -7.21 3.17 14.61
CA TYR A 267 -7.02 1.78 15.06
C TYR A 267 -5.55 1.46 15.36
N PHE A 268 -4.66 1.86 14.47
CA PHE A 268 -3.21 1.66 14.66
C PHE A 268 -2.57 2.77 15.49
N ASN A 269 -3.30 3.85 15.76
CA ASN A 269 -2.77 5.07 16.34
C ASN A 269 -3.30 5.33 17.76
N ASP A 270 -2.84 4.49 18.69
CA ASP A 270 -2.42 4.97 20.00
C ASP A 270 -0.88 5.07 19.98
N PHE A 271 -0.34 6.27 19.81
CA PHE A 271 1.12 6.51 19.84
C PHE A 271 1.73 6.34 21.24
N ARG A 272 0.90 6.08 22.28
CA ARG A 272 1.36 5.88 23.66
C ARG A 272 1.26 4.42 24.13
N ASP A 273 0.51 3.57 23.41
CA ASP A 273 0.30 2.18 23.80
C ASP A 273 0.66 1.19 22.66
N HIS A 274 1.58 0.28 22.95
CA HIS A 274 2.35 -0.49 21.95
C HIS A 274 1.64 -1.73 21.41
N ASP A 275 0.42 -2.03 21.84
CA ASP A 275 -0.15 -3.37 21.71
C ASP A 275 -0.81 -3.70 20.37
N LYS A 276 -1.27 -2.68 19.61
CA LYS A 276 -1.98 -2.90 18.34
C LYS A 276 -1.19 -2.41 17.14
N GLN A 277 -0.57 -3.37 16.45
CA GLN A 277 0.23 -3.15 15.24
C GLN A 277 -0.31 -3.91 14.04
N VAL A 278 -1.16 -4.92 14.27
CA VAL A 278 -1.67 -5.80 13.21
C VAL A 278 -3.15 -6.04 13.38
N MET A 279 -3.84 -6.28 12.27
CA MET A 279 -5.26 -6.63 12.24
C MET A 279 -5.52 -7.75 11.25
N ASP A 280 -6.24 -8.77 11.70
CA ASP A 280 -6.72 -9.85 10.85
C ASP A 280 -8.18 -9.60 10.46
N VAL A 281 -8.44 -9.44 9.17
CA VAL A 281 -9.77 -9.17 8.62
C VAL A 281 -10.28 -10.44 7.94
N ASN A 282 -11.22 -11.12 8.60
CA ASN A 282 -11.98 -12.23 8.05
C ASN A 282 -12.98 -11.74 6.97
N GLY A 283 -12.46 -11.33 5.82
CA GLY A 283 -13.28 -10.77 4.76
C GLY A 283 -12.52 -10.36 3.49
N PRO A 284 -13.25 -9.74 2.55
CA PRO A 284 -12.70 -9.18 1.33
C PRO A 284 -11.75 -8.01 1.62
N GLY A 285 -10.66 -7.90 0.87
CA GLY A 285 -9.72 -6.78 0.93
C GLY A 285 -8.38 -7.08 0.27
N VAL A 286 -7.51 -6.09 0.24
CA VAL A 286 -6.09 -6.29 -0.11
C VAL A 286 -5.31 -6.19 1.19
N THR A 287 -4.36 -7.10 1.41
CA THR A 287 -3.43 -7.01 2.54
C THR A 287 -2.69 -5.68 2.50
N MET A 288 -2.53 -4.99 3.64
CA MET A 288 -1.96 -3.64 3.70
C MET A 288 -0.73 -3.58 4.60
N LEU A 289 0.28 -2.85 4.13
CA LEU A 289 1.34 -2.26 4.93
C LEU A 289 1.05 -0.76 5.06
N LEU A 290 0.91 -0.31 6.29
CA LEU A 290 0.67 1.09 6.63
C LEU A 290 1.93 1.69 7.23
N SER A 291 2.29 2.89 6.81
CA SER A 291 3.26 3.75 7.50
C SER A 291 2.58 5.07 7.82
N ILE A 292 2.48 5.40 9.10
CA ILE A 292 1.80 6.60 9.58
C ILE A 292 2.86 7.47 10.24
N VAL A 293 2.99 8.72 9.81
CA VAL A 293 3.82 9.74 10.46
C VAL A 293 2.90 10.84 10.98
N GLN A 294 3.03 11.16 12.26
CA GLN A 294 2.34 12.29 12.89
C GLN A 294 3.32 13.43 13.17
N ASP A 295 2.97 14.65 12.78
CA ASP A 295 3.53 15.87 13.38
C ASP A 295 2.87 16.12 14.73
N THR A 296 3.63 16.05 15.83
CA THR A 296 3.09 16.20 17.19
C THR A 296 3.04 17.66 17.66
N ASP A 297 3.62 18.58 16.89
CA ASP A 297 3.55 20.01 17.20
C ASP A 297 2.12 20.50 17.08
N ARG A 298 1.57 20.97 18.21
CA ARG A 298 0.27 21.64 18.26
C ARG A 298 0.48 23.08 17.79
N GLN A 299 -0.06 23.43 16.63
CA GLN A 299 -0.17 24.84 16.21
C GLN A 299 -1.27 25.55 16.99
#